data_AF-A0A4D6WJG6-F1
#
_entry.id   AF-A0A4D6WJG6-F1
#
_cell.length_a   1.000
_cell.length_b   1.000
_cell.length_c   1.000
_cell.angle_alpha   90.00
_cell.angle_beta   90.00
_cell.angle_gamma   90.00
#
_symmetry.space_group_name_H-M   'P 1'
#
loop_
_entity.id
_entity.type
_entity.pdbx_description
1 polymer ?
#
loop_
_entity_poly.entity_id
_entity_poly.type
_entity_poly.pdbx_seq_one_letter_code
_entity_poly.pdbx_strand_id
1 'polypeptide(L)'
;MMQKIKYLTKIDLIQIAIEALYLNILEKHDGNKLNSTKKIKTNLNYLLFIKTNKIIKNTDTSLKNYLINTIIILYLIYNTINNYDLNIFINKIIKYNYTELKQQYLEKFKYIYHKNYLYYNHQAYCKSFNTNEMAMTNLYIIHKTIQHNTLLYFLNYLLL
;
A
#
# COMPACT_ATOMS: atom_id res chain seq x y z
N MET A 1 17.32 8.58 -19.79
CA MET A 1 17.44 8.11 -18.39
C MET A 1 16.29 8.72 -17.56
N MET A 2 15.07 8.15 -17.59
CA MET A 2 13.90 8.94 -17.12
C MET A 2 12.59 8.17 -16.79
N GLN A 3 12.63 6.98 -16.18
CA GLN A 3 11.38 6.27 -15.76
C GLN A 3 11.41 5.64 -14.35
N LYS A 4 12.59 5.45 -13.73
CA LYS A 4 12.70 4.77 -12.42
C LYS A 4 12.03 5.49 -11.24
N ILE A 5 11.92 6.83 -11.30
CA ILE A 5 11.44 7.63 -10.15
C ILE A 5 9.91 7.56 -10.01
N LYS A 6 9.16 7.49 -11.12
CA LYS A 6 7.69 7.47 -11.08
C LYS A 6 7.12 6.15 -10.54
N TYR A 7 7.67 5.00 -10.93
CA TYR A 7 7.13 3.70 -10.49
C TYR A 7 7.26 3.47 -8.98
N LEU A 8 8.39 3.90 -8.41
CA LEU A 8 8.63 3.80 -6.98
C LEU A 8 7.59 4.59 -6.19
N THR A 9 7.26 5.81 -6.63
CA THR A 9 6.24 6.63 -5.94
C THR A 9 4.86 5.99 -5.90
N LYS A 10 4.42 5.28 -6.96
CA LYS A 10 3.12 4.60 -6.97
C LYS A 10 3.10 3.39 -6.04
N ILE A 11 4.16 2.58 -6.06
CA ILE A 11 4.30 1.42 -5.16
C ILE A 11 4.35 1.89 -3.71
N ASP A 12 5.10 2.95 -3.43
CA ASP A 12 5.22 3.55 -2.11
C ASP A 12 3.87 4.06 -1.60
N LEU A 13 3.09 4.75 -2.44
CA LEU A 13 1.74 5.21 -2.11
C LEU A 13 0.77 4.05 -1.82
N ILE A 14 0.85 2.97 -2.60
CA ILE A 14 0.08 1.75 -2.33
C ILE A 14 0.48 1.13 -1.00
N GLN A 15 1.78 1.06 -0.69
CA GLN A 15 2.25 0.53 0.60
C GLN A 15 1.76 1.37 1.78
N ILE A 16 1.80 2.71 1.66
CA ILE A 16 1.24 3.62 2.66
C ILE A 16 -0.26 3.36 2.83
N ALA A 17 -1.01 3.17 1.74
CA ALA A 17 -2.44 2.85 1.81
C ALA A 17 -2.71 1.52 2.52
N ILE A 18 -1.94 0.47 2.22
CA ILE A 18 -2.09 -0.85 2.84
C ILE A 18 -1.73 -0.78 4.33
N GLU A 19 -0.65 -0.11 4.69
CA GLU A 19 -0.24 0.08 6.08
C GLU A 19 -1.31 0.85 6.87
N ALA A 20 -1.87 1.92 6.30
CA ALA A 20 -2.96 2.69 6.90
C ALA A 20 -4.19 1.82 7.19
N LEU A 21 -4.56 0.94 6.26
CA LEU A 21 -5.68 0.03 6.45
C LEU A 21 -5.41 -1.00 7.55
N TYR A 22 -4.21 -1.58 7.58
CA TYR A 22 -3.87 -2.57 8.59
C TYR A 22 -3.79 -1.98 10.00
N LEU A 23 -3.31 -0.74 10.16
CA LEU A 23 -3.35 -0.05 11.46
C LEU A 23 -4.80 0.13 11.95
N ASN A 24 -5.70 0.56 11.06
CA ASN A 24 -7.13 0.70 11.39
C ASN A 24 -7.77 -0.63 11.81
N ILE A 25 -7.39 -1.73 11.16
CA ILE A 25 -7.91 -3.06 11.49
C ILE A 25 -7.34 -3.55 12.82
N LEU A 26 -6.05 -3.31 13.10
CA LEU A 26 -5.42 -3.67 14.38
C LEU A 26 -6.07 -2.97 15.56
N GLU A 27 -6.30 -1.66 15.45
CA GLU A 27 -6.92 -0.85 16.52
C GLU A 27 -8.35 -1.32 16.85
N LYS A 28 -9.03 -1.97 15.91
CA LYS A 28 -10.37 -2.55 16.11
C LYS A 28 -10.36 -3.97 16.67
N HIS A 29 -9.21 -4.63 16.69
CA HIS A 29 -9.05 -6.01 17.12
C HIS A 29 -8.44 -6.17 18.52
N ASP A 30 -8.33 -5.09 19.30
CA ASP A 30 -7.98 -5.13 20.73
C ASP A 30 -9.04 -5.95 21.50
N GLY A 31 -8.78 -7.25 21.65
CA GLY A 31 -9.60 -8.15 22.45
C GLY A 31 -9.55 -9.62 22.04
N ASN A 32 -10.05 -9.99 20.85
CA ASN A 32 -10.62 -11.34 20.70
C ASN A 32 -10.21 -12.19 19.48
N LYS A 33 -9.23 -11.80 18.65
CA LYS A 33 -8.80 -12.62 17.48
C LYS A 33 -7.28 -12.69 17.28
N LEU A 34 -6.61 -13.46 18.13
CA LEU A 34 -5.15 -13.68 18.15
C LEU A 34 -4.53 -14.11 16.80
N ASN A 35 -5.26 -14.90 16.00
CA ASN A 35 -4.76 -15.36 14.70
C ASN A 35 -4.82 -14.27 13.62
N SER A 36 -5.85 -13.41 13.65
CA SER A 36 -5.99 -12.31 12.70
C SER A 36 -4.92 -11.24 12.94
N THR A 37 -4.65 -10.89 14.20
CA THR A 37 -3.61 -9.92 14.58
C THR A 37 -2.21 -10.44 14.25
N LYS A 38 -1.94 -11.75 14.37
CA LYS A 38 -0.68 -12.36 13.92
C LYS A 38 -0.49 -12.22 12.41
N LYS A 39 -1.49 -12.56 11.60
CA LYS A 39 -1.42 -12.43 10.13
C LYS A 39 -1.24 -10.97 9.69
N ILE A 40 -1.92 -10.03 10.35
CA ILE A 40 -1.78 -8.60 10.09
C ILE A 40 -0.35 -8.12 10.43
N LYS A 41 0.19 -8.52 11.59
CA LYS A 41 1.58 -8.19 11.98
C LYS A 41 2.59 -8.76 10.99
N THR A 42 2.41 -9.99 10.51
CA THR A 42 3.24 -10.57 9.46
C THR A 42 3.18 -9.75 8.17
N ASN A 43 2.00 -9.31 7.77
CA ASN A 43 1.81 -8.46 6.58
C ASN A 43 2.47 -7.08 6.72
N LEU A 44 2.38 -6.46 7.91
CA LEU A 44 3.10 -5.22 8.21
C LEU A 44 4.62 -5.43 8.19
N ASN A 45 5.11 -6.56 8.71
CA ASN A 45 6.53 -6.90 8.63
C ASN A 45 7.00 -7.10 7.18
N TYR A 46 6.16 -7.66 6.30
CA TYR A 46 6.47 -7.71 4.87
C TYR A 46 6.55 -6.31 4.24
N LEU A 47 5.63 -5.40 4.57
CA LEU A 47 5.71 -4.01 4.10
C LEU A 47 6.97 -3.31 4.61
N LEU A 48 7.32 -3.52 5.88
CA LEU A 48 8.55 -2.99 6.47
C LEU A 48 9.78 -3.57 5.77
N PHE A 49 9.81 -4.88 5.50
CA PHE A 49 10.88 -5.55 4.75
C PHE A 49 11.04 -4.96 3.36
N ILE A 50 9.95 -4.61 2.67
CA ILE A 50 10.05 -3.95 1.35
C ILE A 50 10.62 -2.53 1.50
N LYS A 51 10.22 -1.77 2.52
CA LYS A 51 10.70 -0.41 2.78
C LYS A 51 12.17 -0.35 3.19
N THR A 52 12.61 -1.28 4.06
CA THR A 52 13.95 -1.29 4.63
C THR A 52 14.96 -2.01 3.74
N ASN A 53 14.53 -3.00 2.97
CA ASN A 53 15.43 -3.57 2.01
C ASN A 53 15.73 -2.57 0.90
N LYS A 54 17.03 -2.43 0.69
CA LYS A 54 17.59 -1.91 -0.54
C LYS A 54 17.24 -2.77 -1.77
N ILE A 55 16.17 -3.57 -1.80
CA ILE A 55 15.68 -4.25 -3.02
C ILE A 55 15.37 -3.22 -4.13
N ILE A 56 14.95 -2.02 -3.72
CA ILE A 56 14.74 -0.85 -4.58
C ILE A 56 15.98 0.05 -4.66
N LYS A 57 16.80 0.13 -3.59
CA LYS A 57 17.91 1.11 -3.44
C LYS A 57 19.33 0.55 -3.69
N ASN A 58 19.54 -0.78 -3.64
CA ASN A 58 20.78 -1.45 -3.98
C ASN A 58 20.70 -1.86 -5.43
N THR A 59 21.32 -1.00 -6.22
CA THR A 59 21.79 -1.22 -7.57
C THR A 59 22.79 -2.36 -7.62
N ASP A 60 22.33 -3.61 -7.47
CA ASP A 60 23.02 -4.66 -8.20
C ASP A 60 22.51 -4.56 -9.65
N THR A 61 23.40 -4.16 -10.55
CA THR A 61 23.12 -3.46 -11.82
C THR A 61 22.41 -4.30 -12.88
N SER A 62 22.13 -5.57 -12.60
CA SER A 62 21.47 -6.45 -13.57
C SER A 62 19.95 -6.23 -13.63
N LEU A 63 19.44 -6.09 -14.85
CA LEU A 63 18.00 -6.05 -15.15
C LEU A 63 17.26 -7.23 -14.49
N LYS A 64 17.92 -8.40 -14.44
CA LYS A 64 17.40 -9.63 -13.84
C LYS A 64 17.08 -9.47 -12.36
N ASN A 65 18.01 -8.95 -11.56
CA ASN A 65 17.79 -8.77 -10.11
C ASN A 65 16.69 -7.74 -9.85
N TYR A 66 16.66 -6.65 -10.61
CA TYR A 66 15.58 -5.65 -10.53
C TYR A 66 14.20 -6.25 -10.84
N LEU A 67 14.10 -7.10 -11.87
CA LEU A 67 12.85 -7.75 -12.26
C LEU A 67 12.38 -8.76 -11.21
N ILE A 68 13.28 -9.60 -10.69
CA ILE A 68 12.98 -10.56 -9.61
C ILE A 68 12.46 -9.81 -8.38
N ASN A 69 13.18 -8.77 -7.97
CA ASN A 69 12.83 -7.92 -6.84
C ASN A 69 11.46 -7.26 -7.01
N THR A 70 11.17 -6.76 -8.21
CA THR A 70 9.86 -6.17 -8.53
C THR A 70 8.75 -7.21 -8.42
N ILE A 71 8.92 -8.41 -8.98
CA ILE A 71 7.94 -9.50 -8.89
C ILE A 71 7.68 -9.89 -7.43
N ILE A 72 8.72 -10.01 -6.62
CA ILE A 72 8.59 -10.31 -5.18
C ILE A 72 7.76 -9.23 -4.48
N ILE A 73 8.05 -7.94 -4.73
CA ILE A 73 7.31 -6.83 -4.14
C ILE A 73 5.83 -6.88 -4.55
N LEU A 74 5.55 -7.09 -5.84
CA LEU A 74 4.19 -7.18 -6.36
C LEU A 74 3.42 -8.35 -5.74
N TYR A 75 4.07 -9.51 -5.64
CA TYR A 75 3.50 -10.70 -5.02
C TYR A 75 3.18 -10.47 -3.53
N LEU A 76 4.11 -9.87 -2.79
CA LEU A 76 3.91 -9.52 -1.40
C LEU A 76 2.74 -8.53 -1.26
N ILE A 77 2.69 -7.47 -2.06
CA ILE A 77 1.57 -6.52 -2.06
C ILE A 77 0.26 -7.25 -2.33
N TYR A 78 0.20 -8.06 -3.39
CA TYR A 78 -0.99 -8.84 -3.75
C TYR A 78 -1.48 -9.72 -2.59
N ASN A 79 -0.58 -10.45 -1.93
CA ASN A 79 -0.93 -11.26 -0.78
C ASN A 79 -1.39 -10.42 0.42
N THR A 80 -0.81 -9.23 0.61
CA THR A 80 -1.24 -8.34 1.69
C THR A 80 -2.61 -7.73 1.44
N ILE A 81 -3.00 -7.43 0.19
CA ILE A 81 -4.32 -6.87 -0.11
C ILE A 81 -5.43 -7.93 -0.12
N ASN A 82 -5.09 -9.18 -0.42
CA ASN A 82 -6.04 -10.30 -0.44
C ASN A 82 -6.33 -10.84 0.97
N ASN A 83 -6.78 -9.97 1.86
CA ASN A 83 -7.16 -10.27 3.23
C ASN A 83 -8.65 -9.93 3.44
N TYR A 84 -9.37 -10.86 4.08
CA TYR A 84 -10.82 -10.76 4.29
C TYR A 84 -11.23 -9.54 5.11
N ASP A 85 -10.54 -9.27 6.22
CA ASP A 85 -10.83 -8.13 7.10
C ASP A 85 -10.57 -6.80 6.38
N LEU A 86 -9.52 -6.78 5.56
CA LEU A 86 -9.21 -5.66 4.65
C LEU A 86 -10.33 -5.42 3.65
N ASN A 87 -10.80 -6.47 2.98
CA ASN A 87 -11.89 -6.36 2.01
C ASN A 87 -13.18 -5.85 2.66
N ILE A 88 -13.52 -6.33 3.86
CA ILE A 88 -14.66 -5.80 4.62
C ILE A 88 -14.47 -4.30 4.90
N PHE A 89 -13.30 -3.91 5.40
CA PHE A 89 -13.02 -2.52 5.76
C PHE A 89 -13.10 -1.59 4.55
N ILE A 90 -12.49 -1.98 3.43
CA ILE A 90 -12.52 -1.25 2.16
C ILE A 90 -13.95 -1.12 1.63
N ASN A 91 -14.75 -2.20 1.65
CA ASN A 91 -16.14 -2.16 1.21
C ASN A 91 -16.98 -1.19 2.05
N LYS A 92 -16.75 -1.13 3.37
CA LYS A 92 -17.42 -0.14 4.24
C LYS A 92 -17.11 1.30 3.82
N ILE A 93 -15.87 1.58 3.40
CA ILE A 93 -15.47 2.91 2.95
C ILE A 93 -16.01 3.22 1.54
N ILE A 94 -15.78 2.33 0.56
CA ILE A 94 -16.04 2.62 -0.86
C ILE A 94 -17.48 2.33 -1.27
N LYS A 95 -18.03 1.19 -0.86
CA LYS A 95 -19.37 0.75 -1.30
C LYS A 95 -20.46 1.31 -0.40
N TYR A 96 -20.23 1.31 0.91
CA TYR A 96 -21.24 1.70 1.89
C TYR A 96 -21.06 3.12 2.43
N ASN A 97 -20.03 3.86 1.99
CA ASN A 97 -19.79 5.27 2.31
C ASN A 97 -19.76 5.58 3.83
N TYR A 98 -19.16 4.70 4.63
CA TYR A 98 -19.02 4.93 6.08
C TYR A 98 -18.01 6.07 6.30
N THR A 99 -18.52 7.28 6.56
CA THR A 99 -17.74 8.51 6.66
C THR A 99 -16.73 8.50 7.79
N GLU A 100 -17.09 7.93 8.94
CA GLU A 100 -16.19 7.80 10.09
C GLU A 100 -14.98 6.91 9.75
N LEU A 101 -15.21 5.77 9.10
CA LEU A 101 -14.14 4.84 8.70
C LEU A 101 -13.25 5.45 7.63
N LYS A 102 -13.85 6.19 6.70
CA LYS A 102 -13.13 6.95 5.70
C LYS A 102 -12.21 7.97 6.37
N GLN A 103 -12.70 8.71 7.37
CA GLN A 103 -11.90 9.69 8.10
C GLN A 103 -10.75 9.04 8.86
N GLN A 104 -11.01 7.95 9.59
CA GLN A 104 -9.98 7.16 10.29
C GLN A 104 -8.88 6.67 9.32
N TYR A 105 -9.29 6.17 8.15
CA TYR A 105 -8.35 5.78 7.09
C TYR A 105 -7.50 6.95 6.59
N LEU A 106 -8.13 8.09 6.27
CA LEU A 106 -7.45 9.27 5.75
C LEU A 106 -6.42 9.84 6.74
N GLU A 107 -6.76 9.86 8.03
CA GLU A 107 -5.85 10.34 9.08
C GLU A 107 -4.62 9.43 9.22
N LYS A 108 -4.81 8.10 9.23
CA LYS A 108 -3.69 7.15 9.27
C LYS A 108 -2.84 7.24 8.00
N PHE A 109 -3.46 7.38 6.83
CA PHE A 109 -2.74 7.57 5.58
C PHE A 109 -1.84 8.81 5.66
N LYS A 110 -2.39 9.96 6.07
CA LYS A 110 -1.62 11.21 6.25
C LYS A 110 -0.48 11.04 7.24
N TYR A 111 -0.74 10.42 8.39
CA TYR A 111 0.28 10.18 9.39
C TYR A 111 1.46 9.39 8.82
N ILE A 112 1.20 8.27 8.15
CA ILE A 112 2.24 7.42 7.56
C ILE A 112 2.94 8.16 6.40
N TYR A 113 2.18 8.86 5.57
CA TYR A 113 2.71 9.67 4.47
C TYR A 113 3.72 10.72 4.97
N HIS A 114 3.34 11.49 5.98
CA HIS A 114 4.21 12.52 6.57
C HIS A 114 5.40 11.92 7.32
N LYS A 115 5.20 10.82 8.06
CA LYS A 115 6.28 10.11 8.75
C LYS A 115 7.37 9.64 7.79
N ASN A 116 6.97 9.18 6.60
CA ASN A 116 7.91 8.70 5.58
C ASN A 116 8.32 9.78 4.58
N TYR A 117 7.86 11.02 4.76
CA TYR A 117 8.10 12.13 3.81
C TYR A 117 9.59 12.40 3.57
N LEU A 118 10.44 12.23 4.59
CA LEU A 118 11.89 12.39 4.46
C LEU A 118 12.60 11.20 3.79
N TYR A 119 11.99 10.00 3.84
CA TYR A 119 12.54 8.80 3.21
C TYR A 119 12.25 8.73 1.71
N TYR A 120 11.19 9.41 1.31
CA TYR A 120 10.69 9.49 -0.04
C TYR A 120 11.14 10.80 -0.68
N ASN A 121 11.74 10.72 -1.87
CA ASN A 121 12.37 11.87 -2.49
C ASN A 121 11.35 13.01 -2.69
N HIS A 122 11.62 14.19 -2.13
CA HIS A 122 10.68 15.32 -2.04
C HIS A 122 10.18 15.82 -3.41
N GLN A 123 10.90 15.49 -4.48
CA GLN A 123 10.57 15.80 -5.88
C GLN A 123 9.63 14.78 -6.54
N ALA A 124 9.48 13.59 -5.97
CA ALA A 124 8.76 12.49 -6.58
C ALA A 124 7.26 12.51 -6.23
N TYR A 125 6.90 13.15 -5.11
CA TYR A 125 5.52 13.33 -4.69
C TYR A 125 4.98 14.66 -5.20
N CYS A 126 3.89 14.60 -5.96
CA CYS A 126 3.28 15.78 -6.58
C CYS A 126 2.89 16.82 -5.52
N LYS A 127 3.47 18.01 -5.62
CA LYS A 127 3.07 19.19 -4.83
C LYS A 127 1.62 19.62 -5.08
N SER A 128 1.00 19.15 -6.16
CA SER A 128 -0.32 19.57 -6.63
C SER A 128 -1.48 18.65 -6.21
N PHE A 129 -1.22 17.44 -5.73
CA PHE A 129 -2.29 16.51 -5.38
C PHE A 129 -2.64 16.59 -3.89
N ASN A 130 -3.94 16.66 -3.60
CA ASN A 130 -4.43 16.60 -2.23
C ASN A 130 -4.14 15.20 -1.65
N THR A 131 -3.53 15.12 -0.45
CA THR A 131 -3.25 13.84 0.23
C THR A 131 -4.49 12.98 0.41
N ASN A 132 -5.67 13.58 0.56
CA ASN A 132 -6.93 12.84 0.64
C ASN A 132 -7.28 12.18 -0.70
N GLU A 133 -7.09 12.87 -1.81
CA GLU A 133 -7.34 12.32 -3.15
C GLU A 133 -6.36 11.20 -3.47
N MET A 134 -5.08 11.37 -3.10
CA MET A 134 -4.08 10.31 -3.21
C MET A 134 -4.49 9.07 -2.41
N ALA A 135 -4.90 9.25 -1.15
CA ALA A 135 -5.36 8.15 -0.31
C ALA A 135 -6.56 7.43 -0.94
N MET A 136 -7.60 8.18 -1.34
CA MET A 136 -8.81 7.60 -1.93
C MET A 136 -8.55 6.91 -3.27
N THR A 137 -7.68 7.47 -4.11
CA THR A 137 -7.29 6.84 -5.38
C THR A 137 -6.62 5.50 -5.14
N ASN A 138 -5.61 5.46 -4.26
CA ASN A 138 -4.91 4.21 -3.93
C ASN A 138 -5.84 3.18 -3.26
N LEU A 139 -6.76 3.63 -2.40
CA LEU A 139 -7.78 2.76 -1.82
C LEU A 139 -8.69 2.13 -2.89
N TYR A 140 -9.12 2.93 -3.88
CA TYR A 140 -9.95 2.46 -4.99
C TYR A 140 -9.23 1.44 -5.86
N ILE A 141 -7.93 1.65 -6.10
CA ILE A 141 -7.11 0.68 -6.86
C ILE A 141 -7.02 -0.63 -6.12
N ILE A 142 -6.71 -0.61 -4.82
CA ILE A 142 -6.66 -1.82 -3.98
C ILE A 142 -8.00 -2.55 -4.05
N HIS A 143 -9.11 -1.82 -3.90
CA HIS A 143 -10.45 -2.38 -4.00
C HIS A 143 -10.71 -3.07 -5.34
N LYS A 144 -10.35 -2.42 -6.45
CA LYS A 144 -10.50 -3.00 -7.78
C LYS A 144 -9.61 -4.22 -8.00
N THR A 145 -8.38 -4.20 -7.52
CA THR A 145 -7.49 -5.37 -7.56
C THR A 145 -8.08 -6.56 -6.81
N ILE A 146 -8.68 -6.33 -5.63
CA ILE A 146 -9.37 -7.38 -4.85
C ILE A 146 -10.60 -7.89 -5.61
N GLN A 147 -11.46 -7.00 -6.10
CA GLN A 147 -12.70 -7.37 -6.81
C GLN A 147 -12.44 -8.21 -8.06
N HIS A 148 -11.41 -7.86 -8.83
CA HIS A 148 -11.11 -8.55 -10.07
C HIS A 148 -10.15 -9.73 -9.88
N ASN A 149 -9.66 -10.00 -8.65
CA ASN A 149 -8.71 -11.06 -8.29
C ASN A 149 -7.57 -11.22 -9.31
N THR A 150 -7.11 -10.10 -9.89
CA THR A 150 -6.18 -10.11 -11.02
C THR A 150 -4.99 -9.22 -10.69
N LEU A 151 -3.84 -9.86 -10.52
CA LEU A 151 -2.55 -9.18 -10.46
C LEU A 151 -2.33 -8.29 -11.70
N LEU A 152 -2.92 -8.66 -12.84
CA LEU A 152 -2.87 -7.89 -14.08
C LEU A 152 -3.44 -6.47 -13.93
N TYR A 153 -4.54 -6.29 -13.19
CA TYR A 153 -5.11 -4.95 -12.96
C TYR A 153 -4.15 -4.07 -12.16
N PHE A 154 -3.52 -4.66 -11.14
CA PHE A 154 -2.51 -4.01 -10.32
C PHE A 154 -1.28 -3.62 -11.14
N LEU A 155 -0.81 -4.52 -12.01
CA LEU A 155 0.28 -4.26 -12.95
C LEU A 155 -0.05 -3.12 -13.92
N ASN A 156 -1.25 -3.12 -14.51
CA ASN A 156 -1.69 -2.07 -15.41
C ASN A 156 -1.72 -0.70 -14.73
N TYR A 157 -2.18 -0.61 -13.48
CA TYR A 157 -2.14 0.64 -12.71
C TYR A 157 -0.72 1.16 -12.49
N LEU A 158 0.21 0.25 -12.18
CA LEU A 158 1.60 0.60 -11.97
C LEU A 158 2.27 1.07 -13.27
N LEU A 159 1.91 0.50 -14.42
CA LEU A 159 2.48 0.78 -15.75
C LEU A 159 1.97 2.07 -16.42
N LEU A 160 0.79 2.57 -16.04
CA LEU A 160 0.25 3.88 -16.45
C LEU A 160 1.03 5.05 -15.80
#